data_AF-A0A9E2R908-F1
#
_entry.id   AF-A0A9E2R908-F1
#
_cell.length_a   1.000
_cell.length_b   1.000
_cell.length_c   1.000
_cell.angle_alpha   90.00
_cell.angle_beta   90.00
_cell.angle_gamma   90.00
#
_symmetry.space_group_name_H-M   'P 1'
#
loop_
_entity.id
_entity.type
_entity.pdbx_description
1 polymer ?
#
loop_
_entity_poly.entity_id
_entity_poly.type
_entity_poly.pdbx_seq_one_letter_code
_entity_poly.pdbx_strand_id
1 'polypeptide(L)'
;MAFVSRQDRWKLTCPADSGVMEAVRLGVGTPLEVTLDRCTTCGGIWLDSGELDKLTQHDPDVRAEALKADSGGAHRSRSRKNSADPRQCPRDGTLLVTVEHKQQAHVALDRCTSCHGIFLDAGELKDLSEFTLKERLRSMLHG
;
A
#
# COMPACT_ATOMS: atom_id res chain seq x y z
N MET A 1 15.60 23.15 -4.61
CA MET A 1 15.71 21.84 -5.31
C MET A 1 16.44 20.89 -4.38
N ALA A 2 15.72 20.02 -3.67
CA ALA A 2 16.35 19.07 -2.77
C ALA A 2 16.83 17.86 -3.60
N PHE A 3 18.15 17.76 -3.79
CA PHE A 3 18.79 16.54 -4.28
C PHE A 3 18.79 15.53 -3.13
N VAL A 4 17.84 14.59 -3.14
CA VAL A 4 17.89 13.44 -2.23
C VAL A 4 19.01 12.52 -2.70
N SER A 5 20.03 12.38 -1.85
CA SER A 5 21.16 11.46 -2.04
C SER A 5 20.66 10.03 -2.27
N ARG A 6 21.26 9.31 -3.21
CA ARG A 6 20.89 7.92 -3.58
C ARG A 6 21.02 6.90 -2.42
N GLN A 7 21.55 7.31 -1.26
CA GLN A 7 21.79 6.48 -0.08
C GLN A 7 20.62 6.48 0.93
N ASP A 8 19.62 7.34 0.79
CA ASP A 8 18.51 7.48 1.75
C ASP A 8 17.20 6.79 1.31
N ARG A 9 17.24 5.93 0.27
CA ARG A 9 16.04 5.29 -0.31
C ARG A 9 15.32 4.27 0.59
N TRP A 10 15.71 4.10 1.85
CA TRP A 10 15.28 2.95 2.67
C TRP A 10 14.66 3.34 4.01
N LYS A 11 14.55 4.63 4.33
CA LYS A 11 13.89 5.09 5.57
C LYS A 11 12.68 5.93 5.21
N LEU A 12 11.57 5.27 4.91
CA LEU A 12 10.29 5.96 4.76
C LEU A 12 9.70 6.29 6.13
N THR A 13 9.04 7.44 6.19
CA THR A 13 8.18 7.83 7.32
C THR A 13 6.73 7.62 6.92
N CYS A 14 5.94 7.02 7.80
CA CYS A 14 4.55 6.69 7.50
C CYS A 14 3.73 7.96 7.20
N PRO A 15 3.00 8.01 6.08
CA PRO A 15 2.11 9.14 5.76
C PRO A 15 0.98 9.38 6.77
N ALA A 16 0.63 8.37 7.59
CA ALA A 16 -0.46 8.46 8.55
C ALA A 16 -0.04 8.94 9.95
N ASP A 17 1.13 8.54 10.44
CA ASP A 17 1.57 8.81 11.81
C ASP A 17 3.04 9.23 11.94
N SER A 18 3.75 9.42 10.82
CA SER A 18 5.19 9.71 10.75
C SER A 18 6.09 8.65 11.38
N GLY A 19 5.56 7.47 11.70
CA GLY A 19 6.30 6.34 12.24
C GLY A 19 7.31 5.75 11.25
N VAL A 20 8.30 5.02 11.77
CA VAL A 20 9.31 4.35 10.94
C VAL A 20 8.67 3.21 10.16
N MET A 21 8.95 3.16 8.86
CA MET A 21 8.55 2.05 8.00
C MET A 21 9.70 1.06 7.80
N GLU A 22 9.42 -0.22 7.98
CA GLU A 22 10.36 -1.32 7.75
C GLU A 22 10.03 -2.04 6.44
N ALA A 23 11.08 -2.41 5.69
CA ALA A 23 10.92 -3.12 4.43
C ALA A 23 10.73 -4.63 4.65
N VAL A 24 9.58 -5.16 4.22
CA VAL A 24 9.26 -6.59 4.14
C VAL A 24 9.42 -7.03 2.69
N ARG A 25 10.43 -7.85 2.41
CA ARG A 25 10.69 -8.34 1.04
C ARG A 25 10.04 -9.69 0.82
N LEU A 26 9.32 -9.82 -0.27
CA LEU A 26 8.50 -10.97 -0.62
C LEU A 26 8.88 -11.49 -2.00
N GLY A 27 8.86 -12.82 -2.18
CA GLY A 27 9.24 -13.44 -3.45
C GLY A 27 10.69 -13.15 -3.85
N VAL A 28 11.59 -13.09 -2.87
CA VAL A 28 13.01 -12.74 -3.08
C VAL A 28 13.65 -13.69 -4.09
N GLY A 29 14.36 -13.14 -5.07
CA GLY A 29 15.00 -13.91 -6.13
C GLY A 29 14.05 -14.36 -7.26
N THR A 30 12.79 -13.91 -7.25
CA THR A 30 11.85 -14.09 -8.37
C THR A 30 11.76 -12.82 -9.23
N PRO A 31 11.34 -12.93 -10.51
CA PRO A 31 11.07 -11.74 -11.35
C PRO A 31 10.00 -10.79 -10.78
N LEU A 32 9.19 -11.28 -9.83
CA LEU A 32 8.11 -10.56 -9.18
C LEU A 32 8.47 -10.16 -7.74
N GLU A 33 9.76 -10.03 -7.37
CA GLU A 33 10.13 -9.54 -6.04
C GLU A 33 9.42 -8.21 -5.71
N VAL A 34 8.77 -8.19 -4.54
CA VAL A 34 8.00 -7.07 -3.99
C VAL A 34 8.61 -6.63 -2.67
N THR A 35 8.72 -5.33 -2.45
CA THR A 35 8.99 -4.77 -1.11
C THR A 35 7.73 -4.10 -0.58
N LEU A 36 7.31 -4.45 0.64
CA LEU A 36 6.28 -3.71 1.35
C LEU A 36 6.97 -2.89 2.42
N ASP A 37 6.81 -1.57 2.39
CA ASP A 37 7.27 -0.72 3.49
C ASP A 37 6.14 -0.66 4.53
N ARG A 38 6.30 -1.30 5.69
CA ARG A 38 5.27 -1.37 6.74
C ARG A 38 5.60 -0.45 7.90
N CYS A 39 4.67 0.40 8.29
CA CYS A 39 4.81 1.21 9.50
C CYS A 39 4.82 0.32 10.75
N THR A 40 5.85 0.48 11.57
CA THR A 40 6.04 -0.22 12.84
C THR A 40 5.10 0.27 13.96
N THR A 41 4.37 1.37 13.73
CA THR A 41 3.48 2.00 14.73
C THR A 41 2.00 1.73 14.42
N CYS A 42 1.47 2.23 13.30
CA CYS A 42 0.07 2.00 12.93
C CYS A 42 -0.16 0.74 12.08
N GLY A 43 0.89 0.14 11.51
CA GLY A 43 0.76 -1.00 10.58
C GLY A 43 0.41 -0.64 9.14
N GLY A 44 0.30 0.65 8.79
CA GLY A 44 0.03 1.08 7.41
C GLY A 44 1.16 0.67 6.45
N ILE A 45 0.80 0.40 5.20
CA ILE A 45 1.70 -0.14 4.18
C ILE A 45 1.90 0.87 3.06
N TRP A 46 3.14 1.05 2.64
CA TRP A 46 3.50 1.73 1.41
C TRP A 46 3.99 0.72 0.36
N LEU A 47 3.53 0.94 -0.86
CA LEU A 47 3.89 0.21 -2.07
C LEU A 47 4.44 1.23 -3.08
N ASP A 48 5.63 0.99 -3.60
CA ASP A 48 6.14 1.77 -4.72
C ASP A 48 5.40 1.44 -6.02
N SER A 49 5.64 2.28 -7.03
CA SER A 49 5.06 2.11 -8.36
C SER A 49 5.29 0.69 -8.90
N GLY A 50 4.19 0.01 -9.23
CA GLY A 50 4.18 -1.32 -9.82
C GLY A 50 4.32 -2.48 -8.81
N GLU A 51 4.55 -2.22 -7.53
CA GLU A 51 4.64 -3.29 -6.53
C GLU A 51 3.28 -3.93 -6.24
N LEU A 52 2.20 -3.15 -6.26
CA LEU A 52 0.84 -3.70 -6.17
C LEU A 52 0.55 -4.65 -7.34
N ASP A 53 0.91 -4.27 -8.56
CA ASP A 53 0.70 -5.11 -9.75
C ASP A 53 1.49 -6.41 -9.66
N LYS A 54 2.77 -6.34 -9.27
CA LYS A 54 3.59 -7.53 -9.02
C LYS A 54 2.97 -8.44 -7.96
N LEU A 55 2.50 -7.86 -6.84
CA LEU A 55 1.86 -8.62 -5.77
C LEU A 55 0.59 -9.33 -6.27
N THR A 56 -0.23 -8.69 -7.11
CA THR A 56 -1.43 -9.33 -7.69
C THR A 56 -1.12 -10.43 -8.72
N GLN A 57 0.07 -10.42 -9.31
CA GLN A 57 0.54 -11.42 -10.27
C GLN A 57 1.36 -12.54 -9.61
N HIS A 58 1.75 -12.35 -8.34
CA HIS A 58 2.58 -13.29 -7.61
C HIS A 58 1.83 -14.57 -7.22
N ASP A 59 2.59 -15.60 -6.89
CA ASP A 59 2.09 -16.88 -6.41
C ASP A 59 1.21 -16.69 -5.16
N PRO A 60 0.15 -17.50 -5.00
CA PRO A 60 -0.76 -17.42 -3.86
C PRO A 60 -0.06 -17.44 -2.49
N ASP A 61 1.05 -18.17 -2.36
CA ASP A 61 1.81 -18.26 -1.12
C ASP A 61 2.49 -16.93 -0.76
N VAL A 62 3.08 -16.24 -1.74
CA VAL A 62 3.70 -14.93 -1.55
C VAL A 62 2.64 -13.88 -1.24
N ARG A 63 1.48 -13.97 -1.88
CA ARG A 63 0.32 -13.14 -1.56
C ARG A 63 -0.18 -13.38 -0.14
N ALA A 64 -0.25 -14.63 0.30
CA ALA A 64 -0.61 -14.95 1.68
C ALA A 64 0.44 -14.43 2.69
N GLU A 65 1.71 -14.38 2.33
CA GLU A 65 2.76 -13.76 3.14
C GLU A 65 2.58 -12.24 3.25
N ALA A 66 2.25 -11.55 2.16
CA ALA A 66 1.89 -10.13 2.18
C ALA A 66 0.71 -9.84 3.11
N LEU A 67 -0.31 -10.71 3.10
CA LEU A 67 -1.47 -10.58 4.00
C LEU A 67 -1.13 -10.81 5.46
N LYS A 68 -0.13 -11.65 5.76
CA LYS A 68 0.39 -11.79 7.12
C LYS A 68 1.14 -10.53 7.56
N ALA A 69 1.82 -9.86 6.64
CA ALA A 69 2.52 -8.62 6.93
C ALA A 69 1.57 -7.46 7.26
N ASP A 70 0.34 -7.48 6.73
CA ASP A 70 -0.77 -6.57 7.04
C ASP A 70 -1.46 -6.93 8.38
N SER A 71 -0.68 -6.99 9.47
CA SER A 71 -1.13 -7.52 10.77
C SER A 71 -1.97 -6.54 11.61
N GLY A 72 -2.47 -5.44 11.04
CA GLY A 72 -3.29 -4.47 11.76
C GLY A 72 -4.76 -4.87 11.80
N GLY A 73 -5.41 -4.70 12.96
CA GLY A 73 -6.87 -4.70 12.99
C GLY A 73 -7.37 -3.52 12.16
N ALA A 74 -8.21 -3.78 11.15
CA ALA A 74 -8.90 -2.74 10.41
C ALA A 74 -9.46 -1.75 11.43
N HIS A 75 -9.00 -0.50 11.34
CA HIS A 75 -9.59 0.62 12.06
C HIS A 75 -9.27 0.72 13.58
N ARG A 76 -8.07 1.23 13.90
CA ARG A 76 -8.01 2.41 14.79
C ARG A 76 -7.49 3.61 13.99
N SER A 77 -8.25 3.99 12.97
CA SER A 77 -8.25 5.39 12.60
C SER A 77 -8.64 6.13 13.90
N ARG A 78 -7.69 6.85 14.49
CA ARG A 78 -8.05 8.05 15.25
C ARG A 78 -8.64 8.99 14.23
N SER A 79 -9.88 8.72 13.85
CA SER A 79 -10.71 9.49 12.96
C SER A 79 -10.01 10.03 11.71
N ARG A 80 -10.46 9.63 10.52
CA ARG A 80 -10.61 10.59 9.41
C ARG A 80 -11.62 11.67 9.85
N LYS A 81 -11.32 12.44 10.91
CA LYS A 81 -12.22 13.46 11.48
C LYS A 81 -12.25 14.69 10.59
N ASN A 82 -11.31 14.81 9.67
CA ASN A 82 -11.34 15.75 8.57
C ASN A 82 -10.68 15.09 7.36
N SER A 83 -11.45 14.80 6.31
CA SER A 83 -10.97 14.47 4.96
C SER A 83 -10.24 15.67 4.29
N ALA A 84 -9.73 16.61 5.08
CA ALA A 84 -9.22 17.91 4.66
C ALA A 84 -7.71 18.07 4.84
N ASP A 85 -7.02 17.06 5.39
CA ASP A 85 -5.56 17.08 5.50
C ASP A 85 -4.94 15.96 4.64
N PRO A 86 -4.54 16.28 3.39
CA PRO A 86 -3.94 15.29 2.49
C PRO A 86 -2.57 14.85 3.03
N ARG A 87 -2.40 13.53 3.17
CA ARG A 87 -1.12 12.92 3.58
C ARG A 87 -0.01 13.26 2.59
N GLN A 88 1.24 13.31 3.05
CA GLN A 88 2.40 13.53 2.18
C GLN A 88 3.01 12.20 1.72
N CYS A 89 3.41 12.14 0.45
CA CYS A 89 4.18 11.06 -0.11
C CYS A 89 5.54 10.94 0.60
N PRO A 90 5.92 9.77 1.12
CA PRO A 90 7.15 9.60 1.86
C PRO A 90 8.38 9.52 0.93
N ARG A 91 8.18 9.39 -0.39
CA ARG A 91 9.24 9.35 -1.41
C ARG A 91 9.61 10.74 -1.94
N ASP A 92 8.62 11.61 -2.16
CA ASP A 92 8.82 12.89 -2.86
C ASP A 92 8.10 14.10 -2.23
N GLY A 93 7.33 13.90 -1.16
CA GLY A 93 6.60 14.95 -0.45
C GLY A 93 5.32 15.45 -1.13
N THR A 94 4.97 14.92 -2.32
CA THR A 94 3.73 15.27 -3.02
C THR A 94 2.51 14.88 -2.17
N LEU A 95 1.48 15.72 -2.15
CA LEU A 95 0.22 15.39 -1.49
C LEU A 95 -0.42 14.17 -2.16
N LEU A 96 -0.75 13.17 -1.35
CA LEU A 96 -1.46 11.98 -1.81
C LEU A 96 -2.89 12.35 -2.16
N VAL A 97 -3.39 11.77 -3.24
CA VAL A 97 -4.80 11.86 -3.63
C VAL A 97 -5.50 10.57 -3.22
N THR A 98 -6.59 10.70 -2.48
CA THR A 98 -7.44 9.55 -2.17
C THR A 98 -8.21 9.15 -3.41
N VAL A 99 -8.02 7.90 -3.86
CA VAL A 99 -8.73 7.31 -4.98
C VAL A 99 -9.82 6.42 -4.41
N GLU A 100 -11.06 6.87 -4.50
CA GLU A 100 -12.23 6.07 -4.15
C GLU A 100 -12.66 5.23 -5.36
N HIS A 101 -12.84 3.92 -5.16
CA HIS A 101 -13.43 3.09 -6.20
C HIS A 101 -14.95 3.32 -6.21
N LYS A 102 -15.51 3.80 -7.33
CA LYS A 102 -16.95 4.14 -7.46
C LYS A 102 -17.92 3.00 -7.10
N GLN A 103 -17.45 1.75 -7.17
CA GLN A 103 -18.24 0.56 -6.84
C GLN A 103 -17.91 0.00 -5.45
N GLN A 104 -16.85 0.49 -4.80
CA GLN A 104 -16.38 0.04 -3.48
C GLN A 104 -15.94 1.24 -2.63
N ALA A 105 -16.91 1.96 -2.06
CA ALA A 105 -16.67 3.13 -1.21
C ALA A 105 -15.91 2.84 0.09
N HIS A 106 -15.62 1.58 0.40
CA HIS A 106 -14.88 1.16 1.60
C HIS A 106 -13.37 1.02 1.36
N VAL A 107 -12.91 1.02 0.11
CA VAL A 107 -11.48 1.01 -0.22
C VAL A 107 -11.10 2.38 -0.76
N ALA A 108 -10.49 3.18 0.10
CA ALA A 108 -10.02 4.51 -0.21
C ALA A 108 -8.50 4.51 -0.05
N LEU A 109 -7.81 4.19 -1.14
CA LEU A 109 -6.34 4.15 -1.18
C LEU A 109 -5.78 5.53 -1.50
N ASP A 110 -4.65 5.87 -0.88
CA ASP A 110 -3.97 7.13 -1.11
C ASP A 110 -2.86 6.94 -2.13
N ARG A 111 -2.91 7.64 -3.26
CA ARG A 111 -1.95 7.51 -4.36
C ARG A 111 -1.15 8.79 -4.56
N CYS A 112 0.16 8.65 -4.76
CA CYS A 112 0.99 9.76 -5.20
C CYS A 112 0.82 9.97 -6.71
N THR A 113 0.58 11.20 -7.16
CA THR A 113 0.49 11.54 -8.59
C THR A 113 1.85 11.72 -9.26
N SER A 114 2.92 11.89 -8.48
CA SER A 114 4.29 12.12 -8.95
C SER A 114 5.05 10.79 -9.09
N CYS A 115 5.28 10.06 -7.99
CA CYS A 115 6.01 8.78 -8.02
C CYS A 115 5.13 7.55 -8.24
N HIS A 116 3.80 7.70 -8.24
CA HIS A 116 2.82 6.63 -8.40
C HIS A 116 2.78 5.56 -7.30
N GLY A 117 3.47 5.78 -6.18
CA GLY A 117 3.34 4.94 -4.99
C GLY A 117 1.96 5.04 -4.33
N ILE A 118 1.62 4.02 -3.55
CA ILE A 118 0.32 3.81 -2.93
C ILE A 118 0.52 3.61 -1.43
N PHE A 119 -0.28 4.31 -0.63
CA PHE A 119 -0.41 4.07 0.79
C PHE A 119 -1.74 3.38 1.10
N LEU A 120 -1.66 2.39 1.98
CA LEU A 120 -2.77 1.61 2.50
C LEU A 120 -2.77 1.73 4.03
N ASP A 121 -3.90 2.07 4.60
CA ASP A 121 -4.08 1.96 6.05
C ASP A 121 -4.04 0.49 6.48
N ALA A 122 -3.72 0.24 7.74
CA ALA A 122 -3.58 -1.12 8.25
C ALA A 122 -4.87 -1.93 8.08
N GLY A 123 -4.76 -3.11 7.47
CA GLY A 123 -5.88 -3.99 7.11
C GLY A 123 -6.43 -3.76 5.69
N GLU A 124 -6.12 -2.65 5.02
CA GLU A 124 -6.69 -2.35 3.68
C GLU A 124 -6.08 -3.22 2.57
N LEU A 125 -4.86 -3.75 2.74
CA LEU A 125 -4.26 -4.65 1.76
C LEU A 125 -5.03 -5.97 1.70
N LYS A 126 -5.49 -6.46 2.86
CA LYS A 126 -6.37 -7.62 2.93
C LYS A 126 -7.66 -7.39 2.15
N ASP A 127 -8.32 -6.26 2.37
CA ASP A 127 -9.55 -5.90 1.66
C ASP A 127 -9.30 -5.84 0.13
N LEU A 128 -8.24 -5.16 -0.32
CA LEU A 128 -7.86 -5.11 -1.74
C LEU A 128 -7.65 -6.50 -2.37
N SER A 129 -7.00 -7.41 -1.65
CA SER A 129 -6.64 -8.75 -2.16
C SER A 129 -7.84 -9.68 -2.31
N GLU A 130 -8.81 -9.61 -1.37
CA GLU A 130 -10.02 -10.44 -1.41
C GLU A 130 -10.91 -10.04 -2.58
N PHE A 131 -10.91 -8.76 -2.98
CA PHE A 131 -11.68 -8.26 -4.11
C PHE A 131 -10.98 -8.43 -5.47
N THR A 132 -9.67 -8.19 -5.60
CA THR A 132 -8.96 -8.50 -6.87
C THR A 132 -9.01 -10.00 -7.20
N LEU A 133 -9.04 -10.87 -6.18
CA LEU A 133 -9.32 -12.30 -6.36
C LEU A 133 -10.75 -12.56 -6.82
N LYS A 134 -11.75 -11.91 -6.22
CA LYS A 134 -13.17 -12.08 -6.58
C LYS A 134 -13.49 -11.53 -7.97
N GLU A 135 -12.89 -10.43 -8.38
CA GLU A 135 -13.10 -9.83 -9.71
C GLU A 135 -12.44 -10.67 -10.81
N ARG A 136 -11.26 -11.26 -10.57
CA ARG A 136 -10.67 -12.26 -11.48
C ARG A 136 -11.50 -13.55 -11.54
N LEU A 137 -12.00 -14.05 -10.40
CA LEU A 137 -12.87 -15.23 -10.36
C LEU A 137 -14.24 -15.00 -11.02
N ARG A 138 -14.76 -13.77 -10.99
CA ARG A 138 -16.03 -13.42 -11.66
C ARG A 138 -15.86 -13.25 -13.18
N SER A 139 -14.68 -12.84 -13.65
CA SER A 139 -14.36 -12.76 -15.09
C SER A 139 -14.19 -14.13 -15.77
N MET A 140 -14.00 -15.22 -15.02
CA MET A 140 -13.97 -16.59 -15.57
C MET A 140 -15.31 -17.34 -15.49
N LEU A 141 -16.34 -16.74 -14.88
CA LEU A 141 -17.69 -17.34 -14.78
C LEU A 141 -18.76 -16.54 -15.53
N HIS A 142 -18.42 -15.40 -16.13
CA HIS A 142 -19.30 -14.62 -17.02
C HIS A 142 -18.50 -13.97 -18.17
N GLY A 143 -17.93 -14.81 -19.05
CA GLY A 143 -17.31 -14.37 -20.31
C GLY A 143 -16.34 -15.38 -20.87
#